data_AF-A0A2U8WS66-F1
#
_entry.id   AF-A0A2U8WS66-F1
#
_cell.length_a   1.000
_cell.length_b   1.000
_cell.length_c   1.000
_cell.angle_alpha   90.00
_cell.angle_beta   90.00
_cell.angle_gamma   90.00
#
_symmetry.space_group_name_H-M   'P 1'
#
loop_
_entity.id
_entity.type
_entity.pdbx_description
1 polymer ?
#
loop_
_entity_poly.entity_id
_entity_poly.type
_entity_poly.pdbx_seq_one_letter_code
_entity_poly.pdbx_strand_id
1 'polypeptide(L)'
;MTLLHKTYGKGRVRVMRVHRDGDRHEVRELTVKAMLRGAFARTFTHADNSDTVSTDTIKNVVYVVARESPALPAEAFCRAVAQRLLDRYPQMEEATVTAHETRWNRLAIDGAAHPHAFTLDGNGQPFARVVLSRDGATTESGLSGFTFLKSTESGWANYVKDPYTTIPETHDRIAATSMEASWAWASEPADYEAANARVLDALLRVFSGSYSHSLQDSLYRMGMAALEAVPEIATITLACPNKHYLLANLSPFGLDNPNQVFVATDEPHGQIECTVGR
;
A
#
# COMPACT_ATOMS: atom_id res chain seq x y z
N MET A 1 -2.53 -37.72 -4.98
CA MET A 1 -1.94 -36.38 -4.91
C MET A 1 -2.40 -35.71 -3.62
N THR A 2 -1.57 -34.88 -2.98
CA THR A 2 -1.86 -34.27 -1.66
C THR A 2 -2.19 -32.79 -1.80
N LEU A 3 -3.25 -32.33 -1.13
CA LEU A 3 -3.63 -30.91 -1.08
C LEU A 3 -2.85 -30.20 0.03
N LEU A 4 -1.88 -29.33 -0.31
CA LEU A 4 -0.99 -28.69 0.65
C LEU A 4 -1.53 -27.35 1.22
N HIS A 5 -2.19 -26.55 0.40
CA HIS A 5 -2.76 -25.26 0.81
C HIS A 5 -4.10 -25.03 0.12
N LYS A 6 -5.05 -24.40 0.82
CA LYS A 6 -6.36 -24.06 0.27
C LYS A 6 -6.90 -22.77 0.86
N THR A 7 -7.38 -21.91 -0.03
CA THR A 7 -8.16 -20.73 0.30
C THR A 7 -9.11 -20.44 -0.85
N TYR A 8 -10.25 -19.83 -0.58
CA TYR A 8 -11.16 -19.33 -1.61
C TYR A 8 -11.93 -18.14 -1.06
N GLY A 9 -12.58 -17.37 -1.93
CA GLY A 9 -13.34 -16.22 -1.48
C GLY A 9 -13.85 -15.38 -2.63
N LYS A 10 -14.05 -14.08 -2.38
CA LYS A 10 -14.45 -13.10 -3.39
C LYS A 10 -13.43 -11.97 -3.47
N GLY A 11 -12.93 -11.71 -4.67
CA GLY A 11 -12.09 -10.55 -4.97
C GLY A 11 -12.87 -9.46 -5.72
N ARG A 12 -12.31 -8.25 -5.72
CA ARG A 12 -12.79 -7.08 -6.50
C ARG A 12 -14.24 -6.68 -6.18
N VAL A 13 -14.66 -6.79 -4.92
CA VAL A 13 -15.97 -6.28 -4.48
C VAL A 13 -15.86 -4.77 -4.27
N ARG A 14 -16.45 -3.98 -5.18
CA ARG A 14 -16.46 -2.51 -5.08
C ARG A 14 -17.58 -2.03 -4.16
N VAL A 15 -17.27 -1.14 -3.23
CA VAL A 15 -18.24 -0.55 -2.32
C VAL A 15 -17.94 0.93 -2.09
N MET A 16 -18.95 1.79 -2.32
CA MET A 16 -18.94 3.20 -1.94
C MET A 16 -19.77 3.36 -0.67
N ARG A 17 -19.16 3.86 0.39
CA ARG A 17 -19.81 4.16 1.67
C ARG A 17 -19.93 5.68 1.80
N VAL A 18 -21.12 6.16 2.13
CA VAL A 18 -21.38 7.59 2.37
C VAL A 18 -21.94 7.73 3.77
N HIS A 19 -21.19 8.42 4.63
CA HIS A 19 -21.65 8.84 5.94
C HIS A 19 -22.14 10.29 5.85
N ARG A 20 -23.33 10.57 6.37
CA ARG A 20 -23.96 11.90 6.30
C ARG A 20 -24.20 12.40 7.71
N ASP A 21 -23.65 13.58 8.01
CA ASP A 21 -23.87 14.34 9.23
C ASP A 21 -24.36 15.74 8.83
N GLY A 22 -25.69 15.92 8.80
CA GLY A 22 -26.32 17.08 8.18
C GLY A 22 -25.91 17.25 6.72
N ASP A 23 -25.48 18.47 6.35
CA ASP A 23 -25.00 18.78 5.00
C ASP A 23 -23.59 18.23 4.73
N ARG A 24 -22.85 17.85 5.77
CA ARG A 24 -21.49 17.33 5.64
C ARG A 24 -21.55 15.84 5.33
N HIS A 25 -21.02 15.46 4.17
CA HIS A 25 -20.89 14.06 3.76
C HIS A 25 -19.43 13.64 3.77
N GLU A 26 -19.14 12.45 4.28
CA GLU A 26 -17.84 11.76 4.17
C GLU A 26 -18.02 10.52 3.28
N VAL A 27 -17.06 10.27 2.38
CA VAL A 27 -17.10 9.17 1.41
C VAL A 27 -15.90 8.26 1.56
N ARG A 28 -16.10 6.95 1.40
CA ARG A 28 -15.04 5.94 1.33
C ARG A 28 -15.37 4.95 0.23
N GLU A 29 -14.54 4.91 -0.80
CA GLU A 29 -14.66 3.94 -1.88
C GLU A 29 -13.58 2.87 -1.75
N LEU A 30 -13.98 1.61 -1.62
CA LEU A 30 -13.07 0.48 -1.44
C LEU A 30 -13.27 -0.59 -2.51
N THR A 31 -12.17 -1.21 -2.91
CA THR A 31 -12.17 -2.49 -3.62
C THR A 31 -11.69 -3.59 -2.67
N VAL A 32 -12.58 -4.50 -2.30
CA VAL A 32 -12.39 -5.49 -1.24
C VAL A 32 -12.12 -6.88 -1.82
N LYS A 33 -11.15 -7.58 -1.21
CA LYS A 33 -10.89 -9.01 -1.39
C LYS A 33 -11.02 -9.70 -0.04
N ALA A 34 -11.97 -10.62 0.08
CA ALA A 34 -12.19 -11.42 1.28
C ALA A 34 -11.98 -12.90 0.96
N MET A 35 -11.02 -13.53 1.64
CA MET A 35 -10.58 -14.90 1.44
C MET A 35 -10.73 -15.70 2.75
N LEU A 36 -11.14 -16.96 2.64
CA LEU A 36 -11.36 -17.86 3.76
C LEU A 36 -10.42 -19.07 3.71
N ARG A 37 -10.03 -19.54 4.88
CA ARG A 37 -9.34 -20.82 5.12
C ARG A 37 -10.08 -21.58 6.22
N GLY A 38 -10.15 -22.90 6.11
CA GLY A 38 -10.93 -23.73 7.04
C GLY A 38 -11.15 -25.16 6.54
N ALA A 39 -12.16 -25.82 7.10
CA ALA A 39 -12.46 -27.24 6.89
C ALA A 39 -13.30 -27.53 5.64
N PHE A 40 -12.80 -27.16 4.44
CA PHE A 40 -13.49 -27.39 3.15
C PHE A 40 -12.64 -28.17 2.13
N ALA A 41 -11.71 -29.02 2.58
CA ALA A 41 -10.82 -29.77 1.68
C ALA A 41 -11.59 -30.72 0.74
N ARG A 42 -12.76 -31.20 1.18
CA ARG A 42 -13.62 -32.11 0.42
C ARG A 42 -14.16 -31.50 -0.87
N THR A 43 -14.26 -30.17 -0.95
CA THR A 43 -14.62 -29.47 -2.20
C THR A 43 -13.62 -29.74 -3.32
N PHE A 44 -12.33 -29.76 -3.00
CA PHE A 44 -11.27 -30.01 -3.97
C PHE A 44 -11.08 -31.50 -4.30
N THR A 45 -11.37 -32.36 -3.32
CA THR A 45 -10.96 -33.78 -3.36
C THR A 45 -12.11 -34.75 -3.63
N HIS A 46 -13.35 -34.33 -3.38
CA HIS A 46 -14.54 -35.19 -3.41
C HIS A 46 -15.75 -34.52 -4.09
N ALA A 47 -15.58 -33.34 -4.69
CA ALA A 47 -16.66 -32.52 -5.27
C ALA A 47 -17.80 -32.23 -4.27
N ASP A 48 -17.46 -32.10 -2.99
CA ASP A 48 -18.41 -31.92 -1.89
C ASP A 48 -18.35 -30.48 -1.36
N ASN A 49 -19.44 -29.74 -1.57
CA ASN A 49 -19.54 -28.32 -1.24
C ASN A 49 -20.21 -28.04 0.12
N SER A 50 -20.55 -29.08 0.90
CA SER A 50 -21.34 -28.97 2.13
C SER A 50 -20.76 -27.98 3.17
N ASP A 51 -19.44 -27.90 3.27
CA ASP A 51 -18.74 -27.00 4.20
C ASP A 51 -18.36 -25.63 3.60
N THR A 52 -18.72 -25.38 2.34
CA THR A 52 -18.39 -24.12 1.65
C THR A 52 -19.42 -23.03 1.86
N VAL A 53 -18.95 -21.79 1.88
CA VAL A 53 -19.75 -20.58 1.82
C VAL A 53 -19.76 -20.11 0.38
N SER A 54 -20.93 -19.88 -0.22
CA SER A 54 -20.96 -19.31 -1.57
C SER A 54 -20.17 -18.00 -1.62
N THR A 55 -19.33 -17.83 -2.64
CA THR A 55 -18.57 -16.58 -2.81
C THR A 55 -19.49 -15.39 -2.99
N ASP A 56 -20.71 -15.58 -3.52
CA ASP A 56 -21.74 -14.54 -3.57
C ASP A 56 -22.20 -14.10 -2.17
N THR A 57 -22.33 -15.05 -1.24
CA THR A 57 -22.62 -14.75 0.16
C THR A 57 -21.50 -13.93 0.80
N ILE A 58 -20.24 -14.22 0.51
CA ILE A 58 -19.10 -13.42 1.00
C ILE A 58 -19.20 -11.96 0.51
N LYS A 59 -19.54 -11.75 -0.77
CA LYS A 59 -19.83 -10.40 -1.31
C LYS A 59 -20.98 -9.72 -0.56
N ASN A 60 -22.07 -10.46 -0.29
CA ASN A 60 -23.20 -9.91 0.45
C ASN A 60 -22.82 -9.52 1.89
N VAL A 61 -21.95 -10.29 2.57
CA VAL A 61 -21.41 -9.94 3.89
C VAL A 61 -20.66 -8.61 3.85
N VAL A 62 -19.83 -8.38 2.82
CA VAL A 62 -19.13 -7.08 2.64
C VAL A 62 -20.14 -5.92 2.55
N TYR A 63 -21.21 -6.07 1.76
CA TYR A 63 -22.23 -5.03 1.61
C TYR A 63 -23.05 -4.81 2.89
N VAL A 64 -23.38 -5.88 3.62
CA VAL A 64 -24.08 -5.77 4.90
C VAL A 64 -23.25 -5.02 5.92
N VAL A 65 -21.97 -5.38 6.09
CA VAL A 65 -21.05 -4.68 7.01
C VAL A 65 -20.88 -3.22 6.59
N ALA A 66 -20.80 -2.93 5.28
CA ALA A 66 -20.69 -1.57 4.77
C ALA A 66 -21.93 -0.71 5.10
N ARG A 67 -23.12 -1.32 5.06
CA ARG A 67 -24.37 -0.65 5.44
C ARG A 67 -24.45 -0.38 6.94
N GLU A 68 -24.03 -1.34 7.76
CA GLU A 68 -24.09 -1.22 9.22
C GLU A 68 -23.03 -0.25 9.78
N SER A 69 -21.91 -0.11 9.09
CA SER A 69 -20.74 0.64 9.57
C SER A 69 -20.12 1.57 8.50
N PRO A 70 -20.86 2.59 8.02
CA PRO A 70 -20.43 3.42 6.89
C PRO A 70 -19.22 4.32 7.20
N ALA A 71 -18.99 4.65 8.47
CA ALA A 71 -17.94 5.57 8.91
C ALA A 71 -16.60 4.89 9.25
N LEU A 72 -16.53 3.54 9.27
CA LEU A 72 -15.31 2.85 9.69
C LEU A 72 -14.13 3.11 8.73
N PRO A 73 -12.92 3.36 9.24
CA PRO A 73 -11.70 3.35 8.43
C PRO A 73 -11.47 1.97 7.81
N ALA A 74 -10.60 1.89 6.80
CA ALA A 74 -10.41 0.68 6.00
C ALA A 74 -9.97 -0.53 6.87
N GLU A 75 -9.09 -0.30 7.85
CA GLU A 75 -8.56 -1.30 8.78
C GLU A 75 -9.68 -1.90 9.63
N ALA A 76 -10.47 -1.06 10.30
CA ALA A 76 -11.59 -1.49 11.12
C ALA A 76 -12.70 -2.15 10.26
N PHE A 77 -12.92 -1.66 9.04
CA PHE A 77 -13.85 -2.27 8.10
C PHE A 77 -13.42 -3.68 7.68
N CYS A 78 -12.14 -3.88 7.33
CA CYS A 78 -11.57 -5.20 7.04
C CYS A 78 -11.76 -6.16 8.21
N ARG A 79 -11.48 -5.69 9.44
CA ARG A 79 -11.68 -6.46 10.67
C ARG A 79 -13.15 -6.85 10.88
N ALA A 80 -14.07 -5.91 10.69
CA ALA A 80 -15.50 -6.17 10.85
C ALA A 80 -16.03 -7.21 9.85
N VAL A 81 -15.57 -7.16 8.60
CA VAL A 81 -15.89 -8.18 7.57
C VAL A 81 -15.32 -9.53 7.97
N ALA A 82 -14.05 -9.59 8.37
CA ALA A 82 -13.39 -10.83 8.78
C ALA A 82 -14.11 -11.48 9.98
N GLN A 83 -14.45 -10.67 11.00
CA GLN A 83 -15.15 -11.11 12.20
C GLN A 83 -16.55 -11.65 11.86
N ARG A 84 -17.33 -10.94 11.03
CA ARG A 84 -18.68 -11.39 10.61
C ARG A 84 -18.63 -12.75 9.91
N LEU A 85 -17.60 -13.00 9.10
CA LEU A 85 -17.43 -14.29 8.43
C LEU A 85 -17.08 -15.39 9.44
N LEU A 86 -16.14 -15.17 10.34
CA LEU A 86 -15.74 -16.19 11.32
C LEU A 86 -16.81 -16.46 12.38
N ASP A 87 -17.54 -15.46 12.85
CA ASP A 87 -18.65 -15.65 13.80
C ASP A 87 -19.76 -16.51 13.18
N ARG A 88 -20.02 -16.33 11.89
CA ARG A 88 -21.12 -17.02 11.20
C ARG A 88 -20.76 -18.45 10.79
N TYR A 89 -19.51 -18.69 10.41
CA TYR A 89 -19.08 -19.95 9.79
C TYR A 89 -18.04 -20.66 10.68
N PRO A 90 -18.47 -21.50 11.63
CA PRO A 90 -17.58 -22.13 12.61
C PRO A 90 -16.53 -23.05 11.96
N GLN A 91 -16.83 -23.62 10.79
CA GLN A 91 -15.91 -24.45 10.02
C GLN A 91 -14.80 -23.65 9.31
N MET A 92 -14.87 -22.31 9.33
CA MET A 92 -13.81 -21.43 8.86
C MET A 92 -12.85 -21.13 10.03
N GLU A 93 -11.55 -21.24 9.77
CA GLU A 93 -10.48 -21.06 10.75
C GLU A 93 -9.87 -19.66 10.67
N GLU A 94 -9.85 -19.08 9.47
CA GLU A 94 -9.23 -17.78 9.22
C GLU A 94 -9.93 -17.05 8.06
N ALA A 95 -10.03 -15.72 8.20
CA ALA A 95 -10.48 -14.80 7.17
C ALA A 95 -9.40 -13.74 6.92
N THR A 96 -8.96 -13.62 5.67
CA THR A 96 -8.08 -12.54 5.21
C THR A 96 -8.90 -11.55 4.39
N VAL A 97 -8.95 -10.29 4.83
CA VAL A 97 -9.66 -9.21 4.13
C VAL A 97 -8.68 -8.10 3.80
N THR A 98 -8.57 -7.78 2.51
CA THR A 98 -7.79 -6.65 1.99
C THR A 98 -8.73 -5.67 1.34
N ALA A 99 -8.61 -4.38 1.64
CA ALA A 99 -9.35 -3.31 1.01
C ALA A 99 -8.37 -2.27 0.45
N HIS A 100 -8.45 -2.02 -0.85
CA HIS A 100 -7.76 -0.92 -1.50
C HIS A 100 -8.69 0.28 -1.62
N GLU A 101 -8.22 1.47 -1.27
CA GLU A 101 -9.01 2.69 -1.27
C GLU A 101 -8.84 3.48 -2.56
N THR A 102 -9.96 3.84 -3.18
CA THR A 102 -10.02 4.91 -4.16
C THR A 102 -10.18 6.21 -3.39
N ARG A 103 -9.09 6.97 -3.26
CA ARG A 103 -9.05 8.19 -2.47
C ARG A 103 -9.79 9.34 -3.17
N TRP A 104 -10.69 9.95 -2.43
CA TRP A 104 -11.46 11.11 -2.83
C TRP A 104 -11.05 12.30 -1.95
N ASN A 105 -10.27 13.21 -2.53
CA ASN A 105 -9.86 14.44 -1.87
C ASN A 105 -11.03 15.40 -1.80
N ARG A 106 -11.34 15.89 -0.61
CA ARG A 106 -12.39 16.89 -0.45
C ARG A 106 -12.02 18.16 -1.22
N LEU A 107 -12.93 18.61 -2.08
CA LEU A 107 -12.74 19.83 -2.83
C LEU A 107 -12.71 21.03 -1.88
N ALA A 108 -11.76 21.94 -2.06
CA ALA A 108 -11.73 23.24 -1.40
C ALA A 108 -12.06 24.33 -2.42
N ILE A 109 -13.03 25.19 -2.10
CA ILE A 109 -13.40 26.37 -2.89
C ILE A 109 -13.19 27.59 -2.01
N ASP A 110 -12.44 28.58 -2.50
CA ASP A 110 -12.10 29.81 -1.76
C ASP A 110 -11.49 29.54 -0.36
N GLY A 111 -10.68 28.49 -0.24
CA GLY A 111 -10.04 28.07 1.01
C GLY A 111 -10.96 27.32 1.98
N ALA A 112 -12.24 27.13 1.64
CA ALA A 112 -13.20 26.40 2.46
C ALA A 112 -13.47 24.99 1.90
N ALA A 113 -13.48 23.99 2.79
CA ALA A 113 -13.77 22.62 2.43
C ALA A 113 -15.24 22.42 2.05
N HIS A 114 -15.51 21.92 0.84
CA HIS A 114 -16.87 21.70 0.35
C HIS A 114 -17.60 20.61 1.16
N PRO A 115 -18.89 20.76 1.47
CA PRO A 115 -19.64 19.81 2.32
C PRO A 115 -19.72 18.39 1.72
N HIS A 116 -19.79 18.26 0.39
CA HIS A 116 -20.06 16.97 -0.27
C HIS A 116 -19.51 16.86 -1.71
N ALA A 117 -18.41 17.57 -2.02
CA ALA A 117 -17.76 17.48 -3.34
C ALA A 117 -16.30 17.06 -3.18
N PHE A 118 -15.82 16.24 -4.11
CA PHE A 118 -14.52 15.59 -4.04
C PHE A 118 -13.86 15.51 -5.42
N THR A 119 -12.53 15.49 -5.44
CA THR A 119 -11.69 15.16 -6.60
C THR A 119 -11.00 13.83 -6.37
N LEU A 120 -10.70 13.11 -7.46
CA LEU A 120 -9.98 11.85 -7.37
C LEU A 120 -8.50 12.11 -7.08
N ASP A 121 -7.94 11.45 -6.08
CA ASP A 121 -6.48 11.40 -5.86
C ASP A 121 -5.85 10.35 -6.79
N GLY A 122 -4.89 10.78 -7.61
CA GLY A 122 -4.25 9.93 -8.60
C GLY A 122 -2.90 9.34 -8.17
N ASN A 123 -2.31 9.75 -7.05
CA ASN A 123 -0.95 9.33 -6.70
C ASN A 123 -0.93 8.21 -5.66
N GLY A 124 -0.89 6.96 -6.11
CA GLY A 124 -0.82 5.77 -5.27
C GLY A 124 -2.17 5.38 -4.65
N GLN A 125 -2.25 4.13 -4.19
CA GLN A 125 -3.47 3.50 -3.69
C GLN A 125 -3.26 2.96 -2.28
N PRO A 126 -3.82 3.60 -1.24
CA PRO A 126 -3.77 3.08 0.11
C PRO A 126 -4.52 1.76 0.22
N PHE A 127 -4.10 0.92 1.16
CA PHE A 127 -4.81 -0.29 1.48
C PHE A 127 -4.72 -0.63 2.96
N ALA A 128 -5.67 -1.45 3.40
CA ALA A 128 -5.66 -2.11 4.69
C ALA A 128 -5.82 -3.62 4.48
N ARG A 129 -5.12 -4.42 5.28
CA ARG A 129 -5.21 -5.87 5.29
C ARG A 129 -5.35 -6.37 6.73
N VAL A 130 -6.37 -7.20 6.95
CA VAL A 130 -6.56 -7.91 8.22
C VAL A 130 -6.54 -9.40 7.94
N VAL A 131 -5.69 -10.12 8.67
CA VAL A 131 -5.76 -11.59 8.78
C VAL A 131 -6.30 -11.90 10.17
N LEU A 132 -7.52 -12.42 10.24
CA LEU A 132 -8.16 -12.82 11.49
C LEU A 132 -8.22 -14.34 11.53
N SER A 133 -7.66 -14.96 12.56
CA SER A 133 -7.84 -16.37 12.90
C SER A 133 -8.66 -16.51 14.18
N ARG A 134 -8.92 -17.75 14.61
CA ARG A 134 -9.55 -18.02 15.92
C ARG A 134 -8.68 -17.63 17.11
N ASP A 135 -7.37 -17.50 16.92
CA ASP A 135 -6.40 -17.25 17.99
C ASP A 135 -5.97 -15.77 18.06
N GLY A 136 -6.27 -14.96 17.04
CA GLY A 136 -5.88 -13.55 17.03
C GLY A 136 -6.02 -12.89 15.66
N ALA A 137 -5.59 -11.63 15.59
CA ALA A 137 -5.63 -10.83 14.37
C ALA A 137 -4.28 -10.16 14.12
N THR A 138 -3.87 -10.11 12.86
CA THR A 138 -2.84 -9.16 12.40
C THR A 138 -3.49 -8.11 11.51
N THR A 139 -3.09 -6.86 11.69
CA THR A 139 -3.56 -5.72 10.90
C THR A 139 -2.34 -5.08 10.25
N GLU A 140 -2.48 -4.72 8.99
CA GLU A 140 -1.48 -4.04 8.18
C GLU A 140 -2.17 -2.92 7.41
N SER A 141 -1.47 -1.79 7.26
CA SER A 141 -1.84 -0.76 6.30
C SER A 141 -0.71 -0.57 5.32
N GLY A 142 -0.99 0.06 4.18
CA GLY A 142 0.03 0.28 3.18
C GLY A 142 -0.42 1.21 2.08
N LEU A 143 0.50 1.41 1.13
CA LEU A 143 0.33 2.33 0.01
C LEU A 143 1.06 1.76 -1.20
N SER A 144 0.30 1.48 -2.26
CA SER A 144 0.82 0.93 -3.51
C SER A 144 0.99 2.01 -4.57
N GLY A 145 2.06 1.92 -5.37
CA GLY A 145 2.30 2.80 -6.51
C GLY A 145 2.46 4.28 -6.20
N PHE A 146 2.89 4.65 -4.99
CA PHE A 146 3.05 6.06 -4.63
C PHE A 146 4.32 6.63 -5.26
N THR A 147 4.16 7.55 -6.19
CA THR A 147 5.25 8.07 -7.00
C THR A 147 5.75 9.40 -6.49
N PHE A 148 7.07 9.53 -6.36
CA PHE A 148 7.76 10.76 -5.98
C PHE A 148 9.17 10.81 -6.55
N LEU A 149 9.71 12.03 -6.67
CA LEU A 149 10.98 12.32 -7.32
C LEU A 149 11.68 13.48 -6.61
N LYS A 150 13.01 13.43 -6.55
CA LYS A 150 13.86 14.61 -6.33
C LYS A 150 14.86 14.73 -7.48
N SER A 151 15.10 15.95 -7.91
CA SER A 151 15.87 16.24 -9.14
C SER A 151 17.40 16.24 -8.92
N THR A 152 17.85 16.20 -7.68
CA THR A 152 19.25 16.29 -7.25
C THR A 152 19.40 15.67 -5.85
N GLU A 153 20.52 15.90 -5.16
CA GLU A 153 20.81 15.39 -3.82
C GLU A 153 20.72 13.86 -3.75
N SER A 154 21.14 13.19 -4.82
CA SER A 154 21.32 11.74 -4.89
C SER A 154 22.55 11.40 -5.69
N GLY A 155 23.29 10.40 -5.25
CA GLY A 155 24.40 9.82 -5.99
C GLY A 155 24.34 8.31 -6.09
N TRP A 156 25.35 7.76 -6.74
CA TRP A 156 25.71 6.35 -6.80
C TRP A 156 27.19 6.23 -7.13
N ALA A 157 28.00 5.87 -6.14
CA ALA A 157 29.46 5.79 -6.22
C ALA A 157 30.00 4.76 -5.22
N ASN A 158 31.27 4.41 -5.35
CA ASN A 158 31.98 3.45 -4.51
C ASN A 158 31.38 2.02 -4.53
N TYR A 159 30.78 1.63 -5.65
CA TYR A 159 30.30 0.26 -5.87
C TYR A 159 31.41 -0.63 -6.46
N VAL A 160 31.21 -1.94 -6.41
CA VAL A 160 32.12 -2.93 -6.98
C VAL A 160 32.23 -2.72 -8.49
N LYS A 161 33.46 -2.67 -9.01
CA LYS A 161 33.77 -2.57 -10.44
C LYS A 161 34.36 -3.89 -10.91
N ASP A 162 33.73 -4.50 -11.91
CA ASP A 162 34.08 -5.81 -12.46
C ASP A 162 33.94 -5.81 -14.01
N PRO A 163 34.22 -6.93 -14.71
CA PRO A 163 34.07 -7.01 -16.16
C PRO A 163 32.65 -6.77 -16.72
N TYR A 164 31.63 -6.70 -15.87
CA TYR A 164 30.23 -6.44 -16.25
C TYR A 164 29.79 -5.00 -15.97
N THR A 165 30.69 -4.16 -15.42
CA THR A 165 30.36 -2.80 -14.99
C THR A 165 30.64 -1.76 -16.08
N THR A 166 29.60 -1.13 -16.60
CA THR A 166 29.71 -0.05 -17.61
C THR A 166 29.24 1.32 -17.11
N ILE A 167 28.45 1.35 -16.04
CA ILE A 167 27.88 2.59 -15.51
C ILE A 167 28.99 3.43 -14.85
N PRO A 168 29.05 4.76 -15.11
CA PRO A 168 29.93 5.67 -14.39
C PRO A 168 29.35 6.04 -13.02
N GLU A 169 30.24 6.35 -12.10
CA GLU A 169 29.85 6.90 -10.80
C GLU A 169 29.27 8.30 -10.98
N THR A 170 28.32 8.66 -10.11
CA THR A 170 27.77 10.02 -10.06
C THR A 170 27.54 10.45 -8.61
N HIS A 171 27.72 11.74 -8.36
CA HIS A 171 27.40 12.40 -7.10
C HIS A 171 26.17 13.30 -7.20
N ASP A 172 25.57 13.39 -8.39
CA ASP A 172 24.32 14.10 -8.59
C ASP A 172 23.50 13.44 -9.70
N ARG A 173 22.27 13.05 -9.37
CA ARG A 173 21.31 12.45 -10.29
C ARG A 173 19.89 12.64 -9.76
N ILE A 174 18.93 12.51 -10.68
CA ILE A 174 17.53 12.35 -10.33
C ILE A 174 17.35 11.02 -9.59
N ALA A 175 16.59 11.06 -8.49
CA ALA A 175 16.07 9.87 -7.82
C ALA A 175 14.55 9.88 -7.90
N ALA A 176 13.97 8.84 -8.49
CA ALA A 176 12.54 8.71 -8.67
C ALA A 176 12.10 7.27 -8.38
N THR A 177 10.94 7.11 -7.75
CA THR A 177 10.42 5.78 -7.42
C THR A 177 8.90 5.75 -7.46
N SER A 178 8.34 4.54 -7.61
CA SER A 178 6.92 4.23 -7.44
C SER A 178 6.84 3.23 -6.30
N MET A 179 6.74 3.74 -5.07
CA MET A 179 6.89 2.97 -3.84
C MET A 179 5.69 2.05 -3.60
N GLU A 180 6.00 0.79 -3.28
CA GLU A 180 5.14 -0.13 -2.58
C GLU A 180 5.56 -0.14 -1.11
N ALA A 181 4.67 0.29 -0.20
CA ALA A 181 4.93 0.32 1.23
C ALA A 181 3.85 -0.43 1.98
N SER A 182 4.24 -1.16 3.03
CA SER A 182 3.31 -1.70 4.00
C SER A 182 3.88 -1.71 5.40
N TRP A 183 3.02 -1.56 6.40
CA TRP A 183 3.40 -1.57 7.80
C TRP A 183 2.43 -2.39 8.64
N ALA A 184 2.98 -3.25 9.49
CA ALA A 184 2.22 -4.09 10.41
C ALA A 184 2.06 -3.36 11.75
N TRP A 185 0.85 -3.36 12.29
CA TRP A 185 0.54 -2.72 13.56
C TRP A 185 0.87 -3.66 14.73
N ALA A 186 1.61 -3.14 15.73
CA ALA A 186 1.82 -3.79 17.03
C ALA A 186 0.61 -3.59 17.95
N SER A 187 -0.04 -2.43 17.84
CA SER A 187 -1.25 -2.07 18.57
C SER A 187 -2.15 -1.19 17.70
N GLU A 188 -3.43 -1.10 18.04
CA GLU A 188 -4.36 -0.20 17.38
C GLU A 188 -4.03 1.27 17.73
N PRO A 189 -3.79 2.15 16.73
CA PRO A 189 -3.65 3.58 16.97
C PRO A 189 -5.00 4.21 17.33
N ALA A 190 -4.97 5.40 17.94
CA ALA A 190 -6.19 6.16 18.20
C ALA A 190 -6.94 6.55 16.91
N ASP A 191 -6.21 6.78 15.81
CA ASP A 191 -6.74 7.11 14.50
C ASP A 191 -5.78 6.57 13.41
N TYR A 192 -6.24 5.58 12.64
CA TYR A 192 -5.49 4.98 11.54
C TYR A 192 -5.18 5.97 10.42
N GLU A 193 -6.12 6.85 10.05
CA GLU A 193 -5.93 7.80 8.95
C GLU A 193 -4.84 8.81 9.31
N ALA A 194 -4.91 9.37 10.52
CA ALA A 194 -3.88 10.27 11.02
C ALA A 194 -2.52 9.58 11.17
N ALA A 195 -2.47 8.33 11.64
CA ALA A 195 -1.23 7.58 11.76
C ALA A 195 -0.61 7.24 10.40
N ASN A 196 -1.41 6.79 9.44
CA ASN A 196 -0.98 6.52 8.06
C ASN A 196 -0.42 7.79 7.38
N ALA A 197 -1.06 8.95 7.60
CA ALA A 197 -0.56 10.23 7.10
C ALA A 197 0.80 10.59 7.70
N ARG A 198 1.01 10.34 9.01
CA ARG A 198 2.32 10.56 9.66
C ARG A 198 3.41 9.64 9.12
N VAL A 199 3.10 8.38 8.82
CA VAL A 199 4.05 7.47 8.15
C VAL A 199 4.51 8.10 6.84
N LEU A 200 3.56 8.49 5.97
CA LEU A 200 3.89 9.05 4.68
C LEU A 200 4.69 10.37 4.78
N ASP A 201 4.33 11.26 5.71
CA ASP A 201 5.09 12.49 5.96
C ASP A 201 6.54 12.20 6.38
N ALA A 202 6.74 11.25 7.30
CA ALA A 202 8.07 10.86 7.76
C ALA A 202 8.92 10.30 6.61
N LEU A 203 8.36 9.40 5.79
CA LEU A 203 9.02 8.83 4.61
C LEU A 203 9.44 9.95 3.63
N LEU A 204 8.52 10.85 3.28
CA LEU A 204 8.77 11.92 2.32
C LEU A 204 9.77 12.95 2.85
N ARG A 205 9.69 13.30 4.13
CA ARG A 205 10.62 14.23 4.80
C ARG A 205 12.06 13.73 4.73
N VAL A 206 12.29 12.44 4.99
CA VAL A 206 13.63 11.84 4.87
C VAL A 206 14.10 11.84 3.41
N PHE A 207 13.23 11.48 2.47
CA PHE A 207 13.58 11.43 1.06
C PHE A 207 13.98 12.82 0.52
N SER A 208 13.21 13.86 0.85
CA SER A 208 13.42 15.22 0.36
C SER A 208 14.49 16.00 1.12
N GLY A 209 14.72 15.68 2.40
CA GLY A 209 15.54 16.50 3.30
C GLY A 209 17.00 16.06 3.46
N SER A 210 17.44 14.99 2.78
CA SER A 210 18.80 14.45 2.95
C SER A 210 19.41 14.01 1.62
N TYR A 211 20.73 14.14 1.50
CA TYR A 211 21.47 13.53 0.40
C TYR A 211 21.30 12.01 0.43
N SER A 212 21.05 11.40 -0.73
CA SER A 212 20.90 9.95 -0.89
C SER A 212 22.17 9.35 -1.48
N HIS A 213 22.98 8.67 -0.66
CA HIS A 213 24.16 7.93 -1.13
C HIS A 213 23.78 6.69 -1.95
N SER A 214 22.64 6.09 -1.60
CA SER A 214 22.01 4.99 -2.33
C SER A 214 20.53 4.91 -1.98
N LEU A 215 19.74 4.20 -2.79
CA LEU A 215 18.34 3.96 -2.42
C LEU A 215 18.23 3.04 -1.21
N GLN A 216 19.16 2.09 -1.03
CA GLN A 216 19.22 1.22 0.14
C GLN A 216 19.33 2.04 1.44
N ASP A 217 20.29 2.98 1.49
CA ASP A 217 20.48 3.88 2.63
C ASP A 217 19.23 4.73 2.89
N SER A 218 18.68 5.34 1.83
CA SER A 218 17.47 6.16 1.93
C SER A 218 16.28 5.36 2.48
N LEU A 219 16.02 4.17 1.94
CA LEU A 219 14.92 3.30 2.37
C LEU A 219 15.06 2.90 3.83
N TYR A 220 16.27 2.56 4.29
CA TYR A 220 16.49 2.22 5.69
C TYR A 220 16.21 3.42 6.61
N ARG A 221 16.73 4.61 6.28
CA ARG A 221 16.47 5.85 7.05
C ARG A 221 15.00 6.25 7.04
N MET A 222 14.32 6.10 5.91
CA MET A 222 12.88 6.32 5.79
C MET A 222 12.10 5.38 6.71
N GLY A 223 12.41 4.08 6.68
CA GLY A 223 11.78 3.08 7.55
C GLY A 223 12.00 3.37 9.04
N MET A 224 13.21 3.74 9.45
CA MET A 224 13.50 4.16 10.83
C MET A 224 12.65 5.38 11.24
N ALA A 225 12.62 6.42 10.41
CA ALA A 225 11.85 7.63 10.72
C ALA A 225 10.33 7.37 10.83
N ALA A 226 9.79 6.47 10.00
CA ALA A 226 8.40 6.06 10.10
C ALA A 226 8.10 5.33 11.43
N LEU A 227 8.99 4.42 11.85
CA LEU A 227 8.87 3.74 13.14
C LEU A 227 9.03 4.72 14.32
N GLU A 228 9.88 5.73 14.23
CA GLU A 228 9.98 6.76 15.27
C GLU A 228 8.72 7.64 15.35
N ALA A 229 8.14 7.99 14.20
CA ALA A 229 6.97 8.87 14.11
C ALA A 229 5.66 8.20 14.55
N VAL A 230 5.56 6.87 14.49
CA VAL A 230 4.34 6.11 14.80
C VAL A 230 4.66 4.90 15.69
N PRO A 231 4.70 5.09 17.03
CA PRO A 231 5.00 4.06 18.04
C PRO A 231 4.17 2.77 17.94
N GLU A 232 3.01 2.80 17.29
CA GLU A 232 2.10 1.67 17.17
C GLU A 232 2.50 0.66 16.06
N ILE A 233 3.47 0.97 15.20
CA ILE A 233 3.90 0.11 14.07
C ILE A 233 5.01 -0.87 14.46
N ALA A 234 4.80 -2.19 14.35
CA ALA A 234 5.85 -3.18 14.62
C ALA A 234 6.97 -3.18 13.56
N THR A 235 6.58 -3.19 12.29
CA THR A 235 7.48 -3.29 11.15
C THR A 235 6.96 -2.48 9.97
N ILE A 236 7.86 -2.02 9.10
CA ILE A 236 7.57 -1.39 7.82
C ILE A 236 8.41 -2.02 6.72
N THR A 237 7.78 -2.39 5.62
CA THR A 237 8.40 -2.91 4.41
C THR A 237 8.26 -1.87 3.30
N LEU A 238 9.36 -1.60 2.61
CA LEU A 238 9.43 -0.69 1.47
C LEU A 238 10.02 -1.45 0.28
N ALA A 239 9.36 -1.36 -0.87
CA ALA A 239 9.83 -1.84 -2.15
C ALA A 239 9.78 -0.67 -3.15
N CYS A 240 10.96 -0.22 -3.58
CA CYS A 240 11.13 1.00 -4.36
C CYS A 240 11.92 0.70 -5.64
N PRO A 241 11.26 0.64 -6.81
CA PRO A 241 11.96 0.62 -8.08
C PRO A 241 12.66 1.96 -8.32
N ASN A 242 13.89 1.94 -8.81
CA ASN A 242 14.61 3.11 -9.27
C ASN A 242 14.15 3.46 -10.69
N LYS A 243 13.20 4.39 -10.81
CA LYS A 243 12.73 4.87 -12.12
C LYS A 243 13.80 5.76 -12.73
N HIS A 244 14.32 5.36 -13.88
CA HIS A 244 15.49 6.00 -14.45
C HIS A 244 15.14 7.25 -15.26
N TYR A 245 15.85 8.32 -14.96
CA TYR A 245 15.92 9.52 -15.79
C TYR A 245 17.38 9.68 -16.21
N LEU A 246 17.71 9.15 -17.40
CA LEU A 246 19.08 9.09 -17.89
C LEU A 246 19.40 10.33 -18.70
N LEU A 247 20.60 10.89 -18.54
CA LEU A 247 20.98 12.09 -19.29
C LEU A 247 20.97 11.79 -20.80
N ALA A 248 20.23 12.57 -21.58
CA ALA A 248 20.17 12.39 -23.02
C ALA A 248 21.52 12.76 -23.65
N ASN A 249 22.08 11.86 -24.47
CA ASN A 249 23.32 12.16 -25.20
C ASN A 249 23.02 13.05 -26.41
N LEU A 250 23.32 14.34 -26.28
CA LEU A 250 23.13 15.33 -27.35
C LEU A 250 24.41 15.63 -28.15
N SER A 251 25.54 14.99 -27.82
CA SER A 251 26.81 15.20 -28.51
C SER A 251 26.79 14.94 -30.03
N PRO A 252 25.98 14.00 -30.59
CA PRO A 252 25.88 13.84 -32.04
C PRO A 252 25.32 15.07 -32.77
N PHE A 253 24.66 15.97 -32.05
CA PHE A 253 24.12 17.23 -32.56
C PHE A 253 25.03 18.43 -32.28
N GLY A 254 26.21 18.23 -31.68
CA GLY A 254 27.12 19.31 -31.30
C GLY A 254 26.64 20.13 -30.09
N LEU A 255 25.74 19.58 -29.26
CA LEU A 255 25.20 20.22 -28.07
C LEU A 255 25.73 19.56 -26.80
N ASP A 256 25.97 20.36 -25.77
CA ASP A 256 26.13 19.88 -24.40
C ASP A 256 24.76 19.58 -23.75
N ASN A 257 24.78 18.96 -22.58
CA ASN A 257 23.57 18.73 -21.78
C ASN A 257 23.92 18.88 -20.30
N PRO A 258 23.85 20.09 -19.72
CA PRO A 258 24.21 20.37 -18.34
C PRO A 258 23.07 19.95 -17.39
N ASN A 259 22.69 18.67 -17.41
CA ASN A 259 21.61 18.08 -16.59
C ASN A 259 20.23 18.72 -16.83
N GLN A 260 19.87 18.96 -18.08
CA GLN A 260 18.58 19.59 -18.43
C GLN A 260 17.62 18.65 -19.15
N VAL A 261 18.14 17.75 -19.99
CA VAL A 261 17.32 16.85 -20.81
C VAL A 261 17.60 15.40 -20.42
N PHE A 262 16.56 14.71 -19.96
CA PHE A 262 16.64 13.31 -19.52
C PHE A 262 15.68 12.43 -20.33
N VAL A 263 16.13 11.22 -20.63
CA VAL A 263 15.30 10.13 -21.11
C VAL A 263 14.62 9.50 -19.89
N ALA A 264 13.31 9.69 -19.78
CA ALA A 264 12.50 9.02 -18.77
C ALA A 264 12.21 7.59 -19.23
N THR A 265 12.54 6.61 -18.40
CA THR A 265 12.21 5.20 -18.63
C THR A 265 11.86 4.50 -17.32
N ASP A 266 10.85 3.63 -17.37
CA ASP A 266 10.44 2.73 -16.30
C ASP A 266 11.01 1.32 -16.45
N GLU A 267 11.55 0.98 -17.63
CA GLU A 267 12.11 -0.32 -17.94
C GLU A 267 13.52 -0.24 -18.61
N PRO A 268 14.47 -1.13 -18.23
CA PRO A 268 14.49 -1.86 -16.97
C PRO A 268 14.66 -0.88 -15.79
N HIS A 269 14.34 -1.29 -14.57
CA HIS A 269 14.62 -0.52 -13.36
C HIS A 269 15.40 -1.38 -12.35
N GLY A 270 16.21 -0.73 -11.51
CA GLY A 270 16.72 -1.38 -10.31
C GLY A 270 15.59 -1.56 -9.29
N GLN A 271 15.52 -2.69 -8.61
CA GLN A 271 14.56 -2.95 -7.54
C GLN A 271 15.28 -2.99 -6.19
N ILE A 272 14.83 -2.19 -5.22
CA ILE A 272 15.40 -2.14 -3.88
C ILE A 272 14.29 -2.37 -2.87
N GLU A 273 14.50 -3.30 -1.94
CA GLU A 273 13.53 -3.65 -0.92
C GLU A 273 14.19 -3.73 0.46
N CYS A 274 13.46 -3.32 1.50
CA CYS A 274 13.87 -3.55 2.88
C CYS A 274 12.65 -3.67 3.80
N THR A 275 12.81 -4.44 4.89
CA THR A 275 11.89 -4.42 6.03
C THR A 275 12.67 -3.93 7.25
N VAL A 276 12.14 -2.92 7.93
CA VAL A 276 12.66 -2.39 9.19
C VAL A 276 11.67 -2.73 10.30
N GLY A 277 12.17 -3.18 11.44
CA GLY A 277 11.35 -3.52 12.61
C GLY A 277 11.91 -2.93 13.89
N ARG A 278 11.11 -2.97 14.95
CA ARG A 278 11.54 -2.66 16.32
C ARG A 278 12.16 -3.86 17.03
#